data_AF-A0A1U7CTJ0-F1
#
_entry.id   AF-A0A1U7CTJ0-F1
#
_cell.length_a   1.000
_cell.length_b   1.000
_cell.length_c   1.000
_cell.angle_alpha   90.00
_cell.angle_beta   90.00
_cell.angle_gamma   90.00
#
_symmetry.space_group_name_H-M   'P 1'
#
loop_
_entity.id
_entity.type
_entity.pdbx_description
1 polymer ?
#
loop_
_entity_poly.entity_id
_entity_poly.type
_entity_poly.pdbx_seq_one_letter_code
_entity_poly.pdbx_strand_id
1 'polypeptide(L)'
;MATGEAHHGHHKIKLVIFPGERKNGVGTTVGHIYVIGGKGESYDMAGGPPPGKGSTGPGGHSAGVTPAGQYVLGRQEHHTTQNWPMSVIPWGATLREHGGEIQYQIGGHWLDATGTHGKVTQAAVLWVKRSGAQLPFAQIVKEVRALPQFRLPGGSLKSSWDLNDFGKWSWNLLKNGGRSAYYIHTTPDDESATATHKTFLLSQSHGCIHIRPSDRDDMASKGYLKAGVEVQVKPYGIKGPP
;
A
#
# COMPACT_ATOMS: atom_id res chain seq x y z
N MET A 1 36.35 40.67 -13.97
CA MET A 1 35.96 39.67 -12.94
C MET A 1 34.75 38.93 -13.48
N ALA A 2 34.95 37.70 -13.95
CA ALA A 2 33.87 36.86 -14.47
C ALA A 2 33.29 36.05 -13.32
N THR A 3 32.02 36.30 -12.99
CA THR A 3 31.25 35.51 -12.03
C THR A 3 30.88 34.19 -12.71
N GLY A 4 31.55 33.11 -12.33
CA GLY A 4 31.18 31.76 -12.75
C GLY A 4 29.85 31.36 -12.11
N GLU A 5 28.79 31.26 -12.91
CA GLU A 5 27.56 30.59 -12.52
C GLU A 5 27.86 29.10 -12.36
N ALA A 6 27.89 28.63 -11.12
CA ALA A 6 27.94 27.22 -10.82
C ALA A 6 26.61 26.58 -11.23
N HIS A 7 26.58 25.96 -12.41
CA HIS A 7 25.53 25.02 -12.80
C HIS A 7 25.49 23.88 -11.76
N HIS A 8 24.63 24.03 -10.77
CA HIS A 8 24.24 22.94 -9.90
C HIS A 8 23.39 22.00 -10.75
N GLY A 9 24.04 21.07 -11.42
CA GLY A 9 23.36 19.97 -12.10
C GLY A 9 22.51 19.25 -11.07
N HIS A 10 21.20 19.50 -11.07
CA HIS A 10 20.26 18.78 -10.24
C HIS A 10 20.36 17.30 -10.63
N HIS A 11 21.09 16.52 -9.83
CA HIS A 11 21.16 15.08 -10.04
C HIS A 11 19.75 14.54 -10.03
N LYS A 12 19.36 13.91 -11.14
CA LYS A 12 18.02 13.32 -11.29
C LYS A 12 17.89 12.21 -10.24
N ILE A 13 16.96 12.38 -9.32
CA ILE A 13 16.67 11.37 -8.28
C ILE A 13 16.18 10.08 -8.94
N LYS A 14 16.73 8.96 -8.49
CA LYS A 14 16.31 7.60 -8.89
C LYS A 14 16.29 6.67 -7.68
N LEU A 15 15.27 5.83 -7.60
CA LEU A 15 15.17 4.77 -6.60
C LEU A 15 15.65 3.44 -7.19
N VAL A 16 16.55 2.74 -6.50
CA VAL A 16 16.98 1.39 -6.87
C VAL A 16 16.63 0.44 -5.76
N ILE A 17 15.77 -0.52 -6.06
CA ILE A 17 15.15 -1.41 -5.11
C ILE A 17 15.82 -2.78 -5.23
N PHE A 18 16.37 -3.26 -4.12
CA PHE A 18 16.96 -4.58 -4.00
C PHE A 18 16.08 -5.42 -3.08
N PRO A 19 15.08 -6.15 -3.62
CA PRO A 19 14.21 -6.95 -2.79
C PRO A 19 14.91 -8.23 -2.32
N GLY A 20 14.68 -8.58 -1.05
CA GLY A 20 15.08 -9.87 -0.50
C GLY A 20 16.58 -10.06 -0.27
N GLU A 21 17.26 -8.99 0.11
CA GLU A 21 18.66 -9.02 0.51
C GLU A 21 18.90 -9.80 1.81
N ARG A 22 17.90 -9.84 2.69
CA ARG A 22 17.99 -10.51 3.98
C ARG A 22 16.64 -11.02 4.47
N LYS A 23 16.67 -11.75 5.59
CA LYS A 23 15.48 -12.06 6.39
C LYS A 23 15.48 -11.23 7.67
N ASN A 24 14.31 -10.75 8.09
CA ASN A 24 14.16 -10.14 9.41
C ASN A 24 14.00 -11.22 10.50
N GLY A 25 13.84 -10.82 11.77
CA GLY A 25 13.75 -11.73 12.92
C GLY A 25 12.57 -12.71 12.91
N VAL A 26 11.59 -12.53 12.03
CA VAL A 26 10.44 -13.44 11.85
C VAL A 26 10.46 -14.16 10.51
N GLY A 27 11.59 -14.10 9.79
CA GLY A 27 11.81 -14.83 8.55
C GLY A 27 11.23 -14.17 7.29
N THR A 28 10.65 -12.98 7.38
CA THR A 28 10.17 -12.21 6.21
C THR A 28 11.35 -11.78 5.34
N THR A 29 11.20 -11.92 4.03
CA THR A 29 12.19 -11.49 3.05
C THR A 29 12.10 -9.97 2.87
N VAL A 30 13.14 -9.26 3.32
CA VAL A 30 13.24 -7.80 3.30
C VAL A 30 14.46 -7.37 2.47
N GLY A 31 14.48 -6.12 2.05
CA GLY A 31 15.58 -5.52 1.31
C GLY A 31 15.62 -4.02 1.55
N HIS A 32 16.25 -3.29 0.64
CA HIS A 32 16.30 -1.84 0.71
C HIS A 32 15.92 -1.13 -0.59
N ILE A 33 15.49 0.11 -0.44
CA ILE A 33 15.41 1.12 -1.48
C ILE A 33 16.61 2.05 -1.30
N TYR A 34 17.50 2.11 -2.29
CA TYR A 34 18.64 3.02 -2.33
C TYR A 34 18.31 4.25 -3.18
N VAL A 35 18.71 5.43 -2.70
CA VAL A 35 18.47 6.71 -3.39
C VAL A 35 19.72 7.16 -4.16
N ILE A 36 19.63 7.14 -5.49
CA ILE A 36 20.65 7.69 -6.38
C ILE A 36 20.34 9.17 -6.65
N GLY A 37 21.36 10.01 -6.57
CA GLY A 37 21.20 11.48 -6.60
C GLY A 37 20.82 12.08 -5.24
N GLY A 38 20.66 11.24 -4.21
CA GLY A 38 20.55 11.66 -2.80
C GLY A 38 21.92 11.79 -2.12
N LYS A 39 21.95 11.71 -0.79
CA LYS A 39 23.16 11.70 0.05
C LYS A 39 23.64 10.28 0.40
N GLY A 40 23.18 9.26 -0.33
CA GLY A 40 23.49 7.86 -0.08
C GLY A 40 22.51 7.18 0.88
N GLU A 41 21.27 7.69 0.98
CA GLU A 41 20.24 7.12 1.83
C GLU A 41 19.78 5.74 1.33
N SER A 42 19.47 4.88 2.29
CA SER A 42 18.77 3.62 2.06
C SER A 42 17.60 3.49 3.06
N TYR A 43 16.54 2.83 2.61
CA TYR A 43 15.31 2.62 3.40
C TYR A 43 14.92 1.16 3.38
N ASP A 44 14.49 0.65 4.53
CA ASP A 44 14.01 -0.73 4.65
C ASP A 44 12.71 -0.92 3.86
N MET A 45 12.62 -2.05 3.16
CA MET A 45 11.40 -2.44 2.47
C MET A 45 11.13 -3.94 2.56
N ALA A 46 9.86 -4.31 2.44
CA ALA A 46 9.43 -5.68 2.19
C ALA A 46 8.65 -5.73 0.87
N GLY A 47 9.14 -6.52 -0.08
CA GLY A 47 8.43 -6.81 -1.33
C GLY A 47 7.39 -7.91 -1.15
N GLY A 48 6.96 -8.52 -2.25
CA GLY A 48 6.30 -9.83 -2.22
C GLY A 48 7.26 -10.97 -1.91
N PRO A 49 6.78 -12.21 -1.75
CA PRO A 49 7.63 -13.37 -1.46
C PRO A 49 8.65 -13.62 -2.58
N PRO A 50 9.82 -14.21 -2.28
CA PRO A 50 10.85 -14.50 -3.28
C PRO A 50 10.39 -15.51 -4.34
N PRO A 51 11.09 -15.62 -5.48
CA PRO A 51 10.75 -16.58 -6.55
C PRO A 51 10.54 -18.00 -6.02
N GLY A 52 9.47 -18.66 -6.47
CA GLY A 52 9.12 -20.02 -6.03
C GLY A 52 8.54 -20.13 -4.61
N LYS A 53 8.36 -19.00 -3.89
CA LYS A 53 7.70 -18.94 -2.57
C LYS A 53 6.38 -18.19 -2.60
N GLY A 54 5.84 -17.95 -3.80
CA GLY A 54 4.51 -17.38 -3.95
C GLY A 54 3.42 -18.31 -3.41
N SER A 55 2.27 -17.73 -3.09
CA SER A 55 1.11 -18.46 -2.60
C SER A 55 -0.16 -17.86 -3.15
N THR A 56 -1.20 -18.68 -3.28
CA THR A 56 -2.56 -18.17 -3.52
C THR A 56 -3.17 -17.80 -2.18
N GLY A 57 -3.55 -16.54 -2.03
CA GLY A 57 -4.28 -16.03 -0.89
C GLY A 57 -5.80 -16.04 -1.10
N PRO A 58 -6.56 -15.68 -0.06
CA PRO A 58 -8.00 -15.54 -0.19
C PRO A 58 -8.36 -14.44 -1.20
N GLY A 59 -9.59 -14.47 -1.72
CA GLY A 59 -10.02 -13.51 -2.74
C GLY A 59 -9.49 -13.79 -4.14
N GLY A 60 -8.86 -14.96 -4.36
CA GLY A 60 -8.26 -15.35 -5.64
C GLY A 60 -6.96 -14.59 -5.96
N HIS A 61 -6.37 -13.91 -4.99
CA HIS A 61 -5.12 -13.17 -5.17
C HIS A 61 -3.93 -14.10 -5.06
N SER A 62 -2.85 -13.79 -5.77
CA SER A 62 -1.57 -14.46 -5.59
C SER A 62 -0.54 -13.51 -5.01
N ALA A 63 0.15 -13.96 -3.97
CA ALA A 63 1.36 -13.32 -3.50
C ALA A 63 2.52 -13.76 -4.39
N GLY A 64 3.20 -12.80 -5.01
CA GLY A 64 4.35 -13.06 -5.87
C GLY A 64 5.36 -11.92 -5.83
N VAL A 65 6.47 -12.10 -6.52
CA VAL A 65 7.52 -11.08 -6.62
C VAL A 65 7.00 -9.80 -7.29
N THR A 66 7.53 -8.64 -6.89
CA THR A 66 7.55 -7.49 -7.77
C THR A 66 8.52 -7.80 -8.92
N PRO A 67 8.10 -7.80 -10.20
CA PRO A 67 8.98 -8.15 -11.30
C PRO A 67 10.14 -7.15 -11.41
N ALA A 68 11.35 -7.67 -11.61
CA ALA A 68 12.50 -6.85 -11.92
C ALA A 68 12.26 -6.03 -13.20
N GLY A 69 12.82 -4.82 -13.24
CA GLY A 69 12.68 -3.94 -14.39
C GLY A 69 12.76 -2.45 -14.05
N GLN A 70 12.52 -1.65 -15.07
CA GLN A 70 12.42 -0.20 -14.96
C GLN A 70 10.95 0.22 -14.84
N TYR A 71 10.69 1.15 -13.95
CA TYR A 71 9.39 1.73 -13.66
C TYR A 71 9.53 3.24 -13.49
N VAL A 72 8.40 3.92 -13.49
CA VAL A 72 8.28 5.33 -13.12
C VAL A 72 7.30 5.44 -11.97
N LEU A 73 7.65 6.22 -10.95
CA LEU A 73 6.76 6.42 -9.81
C LEU A 73 5.55 7.27 -10.24
N GLY A 74 4.36 6.75 -9.98
CA GLY A 74 3.10 7.47 -10.20
C GLY A 74 2.89 8.61 -9.20
N ARG A 75 1.77 9.31 -9.34
CA ARG A 75 1.35 10.32 -8.35
C ARG A 75 1.04 9.67 -7.00
N GLN A 76 1.24 10.44 -5.94
CA GLN A 76 0.74 10.13 -4.61
C GLN A 76 -0.79 10.07 -4.64
N GLU A 77 -1.37 9.01 -4.08
CA GLU A 77 -2.82 8.86 -4.02
C GLU A 77 -3.29 8.03 -2.81
N HIS A 78 -4.52 8.29 -2.37
CA HIS A 78 -5.29 7.38 -1.53
C HIS A 78 -5.87 6.29 -2.44
N HIS A 79 -5.09 5.24 -2.71
CA HIS A 79 -5.50 4.22 -3.66
C HIS A 79 -6.74 3.48 -3.16
N THR A 80 -7.68 3.24 -4.06
CA THR A 80 -8.84 2.40 -3.79
C THR A 80 -9.02 1.36 -4.86
N THR A 81 -9.48 0.17 -4.49
CA THR A 81 -9.71 -0.93 -5.42
C THR A 81 -10.80 -1.88 -4.92
N GLN A 82 -11.58 -2.44 -5.84
CA GLN A 82 -12.57 -3.49 -5.54
C GLN A 82 -11.94 -4.88 -5.33
N ASN A 83 -10.63 -5.00 -5.55
CA ASN A 83 -9.91 -6.25 -5.36
C ASN A 83 -9.77 -6.61 -3.89
N TRP A 84 -9.72 -5.63 -3.00
CA TRP A 84 -9.60 -5.82 -1.55
C TRP A 84 -10.77 -5.12 -0.87
N PRO A 85 -11.68 -5.83 -0.17
CA PRO A 85 -12.89 -5.23 0.39
C PRO A 85 -12.63 -4.02 1.28
N MET A 86 -11.53 -4.03 2.02
CA MET A 86 -11.14 -2.96 2.94
C MET A 86 -10.49 -1.76 2.25
N SER A 87 -10.08 -1.93 0.98
CA SER A 87 -9.45 -0.90 0.16
C SER A 87 -10.42 -0.16 -0.76
N VAL A 88 -11.74 -0.32 -0.63
CA VAL A 88 -12.70 0.48 -1.43
C VAL A 88 -12.95 1.87 -0.83
N ILE A 89 -12.68 2.04 0.45
CA ILE A 89 -12.82 3.30 1.18
C ILE A 89 -11.43 3.97 1.21
N PRO A 90 -11.29 5.23 0.78
CA PRO A 90 -10.01 5.94 0.87
C PRO A 90 -9.57 6.08 2.33
N TRP A 91 -8.26 6.04 2.55
CA TRP A 91 -7.72 6.39 3.87
C TRP A 91 -8.15 7.81 4.27
N GLY A 92 -8.49 7.98 5.55
CA GLY A 92 -8.93 9.25 6.15
C GLY A 92 -10.38 9.61 5.85
N ALA A 93 -11.13 8.83 5.06
CA ALA A 93 -12.53 9.13 4.76
C ALA A 93 -13.37 9.17 6.03
N THR A 94 -14.12 10.24 6.24
CA THR A 94 -15.04 10.37 7.38
C THR A 94 -16.14 9.32 7.28
N LEU A 95 -16.47 8.70 8.40
CA LEU A 95 -17.52 7.69 8.51
C LEU A 95 -18.72 8.22 9.29
N ARG A 96 -19.92 7.73 8.96
CA ARG A 96 -21.13 7.94 9.75
C ARG A 96 -22.07 6.76 9.67
N GLU A 97 -22.97 6.66 10.64
CA GLU A 97 -24.16 5.82 10.50
C GLU A 97 -25.29 6.65 9.86
N HIS A 98 -26.01 6.05 8.91
CA HIS A 98 -27.20 6.64 8.34
C HIS A 98 -28.13 5.53 7.83
N GLY A 99 -29.40 5.56 8.22
CA GLY A 99 -30.38 4.57 7.77
C GLY A 99 -30.06 3.11 8.14
N GLY A 100 -29.32 2.89 9.23
CA GLY A 100 -28.87 1.55 9.64
C GLY A 100 -27.65 1.01 8.88
N GLU A 101 -27.06 1.82 8.00
CA GLU A 101 -25.82 1.50 7.29
C GLU A 101 -24.68 2.42 7.69
N ILE A 102 -23.46 1.99 7.38
CA ILE A 102 -22.26 2.81 7.49
C ILE A 102 -22.01 3.46 6.13
N GLN A 103 -21.84 4.77 6.15
CA GLN A 103 -21.48 5.59 4.99
C GLN A 103 -20.08 6.18 5.18
N TYR A 104 -19.42 6.50 4.07
CA TYR A 104 -18.17 7.23 4.05
C TYR A 104 -18.24 8.43 3.12
N GLN A 105 -17.48 9.49 3.43
CA GLN A 105 -17.46 10.71 2.64
C GLN A 105 -16.29 10.72 1.65
N ILE A 106 -16.57 11.07 0.39
CA ILE A 106 -15.56 11.33 -0.64
C ILE A 106 -16.01 12.48 -1.54
N GLY A 107 -15.15 13.50 -1.71
CA GLY A 107 -15.48 14.67 -2.54
C GLY A 107 -16.75 15.40 -2.12
N GLY A 108 -17.07 15.42 -0.81
CA GLY A 108 -18.29 16.03 -0.27
C GLY A 108 -19.54 15.12 -0.33
N HIS A 109 -19.48 14.00 -1.05
CA HIS A 109 -20.60 13.07 -1.19
C HIS A 109 -20.51 11.92 -0.19
N TRP A 110 -21.65 11.50 0.34
CA TRP A 110 -21.77 10.31 1.19
C TRP A 110 -22.12 9.10 0.35
N LEU A 111 -21.34 8.03 0.49
CA LEU A 111 -21.54 6.76 -0.20
C LEU A 111 -21.70 5.65 0.83
N ASP A 112 -22.53 4.66 0.53
CA ASP A 112 -22.69 3.49 1.40
C ASP A 112 -21.42 2.63 1.37
N ALA A 113 -20.88 2.33 2.54
CA ALA A 113 -19.85 1.30 2.73
C ALA A 113 -20.51 -0.07 2.86
N THR A 114 -21.54 -0.18 3.71
CA THR A 114 -22.27 -1.41 4.03
C THR A 114 -23.64 -1.45 3.36
N GLY A 115 -24.40 -2.54 3.58
CA GLY A 115 -25.74 -2.70 3.01
C GLY A 115 -25.72 -3.30 1.61
N THR A 116 -26.88 -3.45 0.99
CA THR A 116 -27.02 -4.15 -0.31
C THR A 116 -26.29 -3.46 -1.46
N HIS A 117 -26.16 -2.14 -1.41
CA HIS A 117 -25.45 -1.35 -2.42
C HIS A 117 -24.10 -0.80 -1.93
N GLY A 118 -23.70 -1.18 -0.72
CA GLY A 118 -22.46 -0.73 -0.10
C GLY A 118 -21.22 -1.16 -0.88
N LYS A 119 -20.24 -0.26 -0.97
CA LYS A 119 -19.00 -0.51 -1.73
C LYS A 119 -18.17 -1.64 -1.14
N VAL A 120 -18.12 -1.78 0.19
CA VAL A 120 -17.45 -2.89 0.87
C VAL A 120 -18.21 -4.18 0.61
N THR A 121 -19.54 -4.15 0.66
CA THR A 121 -20.38 -5.30 0.32
C THR A 121 -20.12 -5.80 -1.10
N GLN A 122 -20.11 -4.90 -2.09
CA GLN A 122 -19.86 -5.25 -3.49
C GLN A 122 -18.47 -5.88 -3.68
N ALA A 123 -17.44 -5.32 -3.05
CA ALA A 123 -16.11 -5.90 -3.09
C ALA A 123 -16.03 -7.25 -2.36
N ALA A 124 -16.75 -7.42 -1.25
CA ALA A 124 -16.86 -8.71 -0.54
C ALA A 124 -17.54 -9.79 -1.40
N VAL A 125 -18.59 -9.44 -2.15
CA VAL A 125 -19.21 -10.36 -3.12
C VAL A 125 -18.21 -10.83 -4.17
N LEU A 126 -17.45 -9.90 -4.76
CA LEU A 126 -16.40 -10.24 -5.72
C LEU A 126 -15.31 -11.10 -5.08
N TRP A 127 -14.91 -10.80 -3.85
CA TRP A 127 -13.94 -11.56 -3.08
C TRP A 127 -14.37 -13.01 -2.85
N VAL A 128 -15.60 -13.22 -2.37
CA VAL A 128 -16.18 -14.55 -2.16
C VAL A 128 -16.21 -15.33 -3.46
N LYS A 129 -16.70 -14.71 -4.54
CA LYS A 129 -16.76 -15.32 -5.88
C LYS A 129 -15.38 -15.76 -6.36
N ARG A 130 -14.35 -14.90 -6.26
CA ARG A 130 -12.98 -15.23 -6.67
C ARG A 130 -12.32 -16.28 -5.78
N SER A 131 -12.77 -16.40 -4.53
CA SER A 131 -12.31 -17.45 -3.61
C SER A 131 -12.92 -18.82 -3.92
N GLY A 132 -13.85 -18.92 -4.88
CA GLY A 132 -14.59 -20.15 -5.18
C GLY A 132 -15.66 -20.50 -4.14
N ALA A 133 -15.86 -19.66 -3.13
CA ALA A 133 -16.88 -19.85 -2.10
C ALA A 133 -18.27 -19.49 -2.65
N GLN A 134 -19.29 -20.19 -2.16
CA GLN A 134 -20.69 -19.93 -2.49
C GLN A 134 -21.40 -19.48 -1.22
N LEU A 135 -21.45 -18.17 -0.98
CA LEU A 135 -22.24 -17.59 0.11
C LEU A 135 -23.47 -16.87 -0.46
N PRO A 136 -24.66 -17.06 0.14
CA PRO A 136 -25.83 -16.26 -0.22
C PRO A 136 -25.54 -14.76 -0.07
N PHE A 137 -26.00 -13.95 -1.02
CA PHE A 137 -25.79 -12.50 -0.98
C PHE A 137 -26.25 -11.85 0.35
N ALA A 138 -27.39 -12.28 0.88
CA ALA A 138 -27.91 -11.79 2.16
C ALA A 138 -26.97 -12.10 3.35
N GLN A 139 -26.25 -13.22 3.30
CA GLN A 139 -25.24 -13.55 4.30
C GLN A 139 -24.05 -12.60 4.20
N ILE A 140 -23.54 -12.33 3.00
CA ILE A 140 -22.43 -11.40 2.78
C ILE A 140 -22.80 -9.99 3.28
N VAL A 141 -24.02 -9.51 2.98
CA VAL A 141 -24.52 -8.22 3.49
C VAL A 141 -24.53 -8.20 5.02
N LYS A 142 -25.03 -9.27 5.66
CA LYS A 142 -25.06 -9.39 7.13
C LYS A 142 -23.65 -9.37 7.72
N GLU A 143 -22.72 -10.12 7.15
CA GLU A 143 -21.32 -10.17 7.61
C GLU A 143 -20.64 -8.81 7.46
N VAL A 144 -20.82 -8.12 6.33
CA VAL A 144 -20.25 -6.79 6.08
C VAL A 144 -20.78 -5.74 7.07
N ARG A 145 -22.09 -5.76 7.38
CA ARG A 145 -22.68 -4.87 8.41
C ARG A 145 -22.10 -5.14 9.80
N ALA A 146 -21.72 -6.39 10.08
CA ALA A 146 -21.19 -6.82 11.36
C ALA A 146 -19.65 -6.70 11.46
N LEU A 147 -18.96 -6.15 10.45
CA LEU A 147 -17.51 -6.06 10.45
C LEU A 147 -17.01 -5.23 11.64
N PRO A 148 -16.25 -5.81 12.59
CA PRO A 148 -15.74 -5.09 13.75
C PRO A 148 -14.77 -3.97 13.37
N GLN A 149 -14.18 -4.03 12.17
CA GLN A 149 -13.22 -3.06 11.64
C GLN A 149 -13.76 -1.63 11.55
N PHE A 150 -15.08 -1.47 11.45
CA PHE A 150 -15.70 -0.13 11.48
C PHE A 150 -15.83 0.46 12.89
N ARG A 151 -15.53 -0.31 13.92
CA ARG A 151 -15.82 0.03 15.32
C ARG A 151 -14.53 0.16 16.11
N LEU A 152 -14.54 1.05 17.10
CA LEU A 152 -13.54 1.11 18.15
C LEU A 152 -13.78 -0.01 19.18
N PRO A 153 -12.78 -0.37 20.00
CA PRO A 153 -13.04 -1.13 21.22
C PRO A 153 -14.14 -0.45 22.04
N GLY A 154 -15.21 -1.19 22.36
CA GLY A 154 -16.42 -0.65 22.99
C GLY A 154 -17.59 -0.40 22.04
N GLY A 155 -17.42 -0.62 20.74
CA GLY A 155 -18.54 -0.69 19.78
C GLY A 155 -19.01 0.63 19.19
N SER A 156 -18.37 1.76 19.50
CA SER A 156 -18.63 3.03 18.81
C SER A 156 -18.08 3.00 17.37
N LEU A 157 -18.75 3.68 16.44
CA LEU A 157 -18.26 3.82 15.07
C LEU A 157 -16.94 4.63 15.07
N LYS A 158 -15.96 4.18 14.29
CA LYS A 158 -14.76 4.99 13.99
C LYS A 158 -15.18 6.26 13.26
N SER A 159 -14.60 7.41 13.59
CA SER A 159 -14.90 8.67 12.90
C SER A 159 -14.27 8.78 11.51
N SER A 160 -13.19 8.04 11.26
CA SER A 160 -12.48 7.99 9.99
C SER A 160 -12.01 6.59 9.65
N TRP A 161 -11.88 6.30 8.36
CA TRP A 161 -11.32 5.05 7.84
C TRP A 161 -9.79 5.08 7.79
N ASP A 162 -9.14 4.07 8.33
CA ASP A 162 -7.68 3.91 8.42
C ASP A 162 -7.27 2.45 8.16
N LEU A 163 -8.15 1.66 7.56
CA LEU A 163 -7.96 0.22 7.29
C LEU A 163 -7.87 -0.09 5.80
N ASN A 164 -7.45 0.89 4.99
CA ASN A 164 -7.18 0.67 3.57
C ASN A 164 -5.82 -0.02 3.41
N ASP A 165 -5.77 -1.18 2.75
CA ASP A 165 -4.57 -2.02 2.63
C ASP A 165 -3.38 -1.32 1.93
N PHE A 166 -3.63 -0.19 1.26
CA PHE A 166 -2.62 0.66 0.62
C PHE A 166 -2.12 1.81 1.52
N GLY A 167 -2.46 1.76 2.82
CA GLY A 167 -1.98 2.70 3.82
C GLY A 167 -2.49 4.12 3.60
N LYS A 168 -1.87 5.08 4.30
CA LYS A 168 -2.23 6.50 4.17
C LYS A 168 -1.97 7.03 2.77
N TRP A 169 -0.84 6.63 2.18
CA TRP A 169 -0.42 7.06 0.85
C TRP A 169 0.21 5.91 0.08
N SER A 170 -0.03 5.91 -1.22
CA SER A 170 0.52 4.93 -2.14
C SER A 170 0.98 5.59 -3.43
N TRP A 171 1.92 4.93 -4.10
CA TRP A 171 2.47 5.35 -5.39
C TRP A 171 2.55 4.15 -6.33
N ASN A 172 1.83 4.18 -7.45
CA ASN A 172 1.88 3.10 -8.43
C ASN A 172 3.26 3.04 -9.11
N LEU A 173 3.76 1.84 -9.36
CA LEU A 173 4.92 1.62 -10.22
C LEU A 173 4.46 1.55 -11.67
N LEU A 174 4.52 2.67 -12.40
CA LEU A 174 4.13 2.72 -13.81
C LEU A 174 5.13 1.93 -14.66
N LYS A 175 4.62 1.11 -15.59
CA LYS A 175 5.42 0.33 -16.53
C LYS A 175 4.98 0.67 -17.95
N ASN A 176 5.93 1.05 -18.81
CA ASN A 176 5.66 1.46 -20.19
C ASN A 176 4.57 2.55 -20.30
N GLY A 177 4.56 3.51 -19.37
CA GLY A 177 3.55 4.58 -19.30
C GLY A 177 2.19 4.18 -18.74
N GLY A 178 1.92 2.88 -18.54
CA GLY A 178 0.68 2.37 -17.96
C GLY A 178 0.79 2.07 -16.47
N ARG A 179 -0.35 2.03 -15.78
CA ARG A 179 -0.42 1.58 -14.38
C ARG A 179 -0.13 0.07 -14.29
N SER A 180 0.65 -0.33 -13.29
CA SER A 180 0.83 -1.76 -12.96
C SER A 180 -0.01 -2.17 -11.76
N ALA A 181 0.07 -3.44 -11.36
CA ALA A 181 -0.53 -3.94 -10.12
C ALA A 181 0.30 -3.59 -8.86
N TYR A 182 1.48 -3.01 -9.02
CA TYR A 182 2.47 -2.85 -7.95
C TYR A 182 2.54 -1.41 -7.46
N TYR A 183 2.64 -1.24 -6.15
CA TYR A 183 2.69 0.05 -5.48
C TYR A 183 3.82 0.06 -4.45
N ILE A 184 4.37 1.25 -4.19
CA ILE A 184 5.07 1.53 -2.94
C ILE A 184 4.03 2.09 -1.97
N HIS A 185 3.90 1.52 -0.77
CA HIS A 185 2.97 2.00 0.24
C HIS A 185 3.31 1.49 1.65
N THR A 186 2.55 1.94 2.64
CA THR A 186 2.52 1.42 4.00
C THR A 186 1.33 0.48 4.21
N THR A 187 1.25 -0.22 5.33
CA THR A 187 0.06 -1.02 5.69
C THR A 187 -0.70 -0.38 6.86
N PRO A 188 -2.02 -0.62 7.01
CA PRO A 188 -2.79 -0.15 8.16
C PRO A 188 -2.16 -0.49 9.52
N ASP A 189 -1.66 -1.71 9.66
CA ASP A 189 -1.09 -2.20 10.92
C ASP A 189 0.20 -1.44 11.26
N ASP A 190 1.06 -1.18 10.27
CA ASP A 190 2.30 -0.42 10.45
C ASP A 190 2.02 1.05 10.82
N GLU A 191 0.98 1.65 10.23
CA GLU A 191 0.53 3.02 10.52
C GLU A 191 0.00 3.12 11.95
N SER A 192 -0.83 2.16 12.36
CA SER A 192 -1.37 2.06 13.72
C SER A 192 -0.28 1.84 14.76
N ALA A 193 0.67 0.93 14.47
CA ALA A 193 1.82 0.69 15.33
C ALA A 193 2.68 1.96 15.47
N THR A 194 2.97 2.65 14.37
CA THR A 194 3.74 3.91 14.39
C THR A 194 3.02 4.99 15.20
N ALA A 195 1.71 5.18 14.98
CA ALA A 195 0.91 6.18 15.69
C ALA A 195 0.81 5.91 17.21
N THR A 196 0.98 4.66 17.62
CA THR A 196 0.97 4.23 19.03
C THR A 196 2.37 3.97 19.60
N HIS A 197 3.43 4.36 18.87
CA HIS A 197 4.83 4.15 19.23
C HIS A 197 5.18 2.68 19.53
N LYS A 198 4.46 1.74 18.92
CA LYS A 198 4.73 0.32 19.00
C LYS A 198 5.76 -0.07 17.96
N THR A 199 6.65 -0.98 18.33
CA THR A 199 7.55 -1.61 17.39
C THR A 199 6.78 -2.57 16.48
N PHE A 200 7.18 -2.64 15.22
CA PHE A 200 6.65 -3.59 14.25
C PHE A 200 7.78 -4.04 13.32
N LEU A 201 7.53 -5.14 12.63
CA LEU A 201 8.40 -5.66 11.59
C LEU A 201 7.67 -5.58 10.26
N LEU A 202 8.37 -5.12 9.21
CA LEU A 202 7.83 -5.13 7.86
C LEU A 202 7.37 -6.55 7.50
N SER A 203 6.16 -6.64 6.97
CA SER A 203 5.50 -7.88 6.57
C SER A 203 5.54 -8.08 5.06
N GLN A 204 5.45 -9.33 4.62
CA GLN A 204 5.48 -9.68 3.20
C GLN A 204 4.21 -9.19 2.50
N SER A 205 4.34 -8.59 1.32
CA SER A 205 3.21 -8.12 0.52
C SER A 205 2.71 -9.18 -0.49
N HIS A 206 1.66 -8.83 -1.23
CA HIS A 206 1.21 -9.57 -2.43
C HIS A 206 1.90 -9.10 -3.73
N GLY A 207 3.12 -8.56 -3.63
CA GLY A 207 3.91 -8.05 -4.76
C GLY A 207 4.10 -6.54 -4.76
N CYS A 208 3.41 -5.80 -3.89
CA CYS A 208 3.74 -4.40 -3.60
C CYS A 208 5.05 -4.26 -2.80
N ILE A 209 5.49 -3.04 -2.61
CA ILE A 209 6.68 -2.68 -1.84
C ILE A 209 6.20 -1.95 -0.59
N HIS A 210 6.25 -2.64 0.54
CA HIS A 210 5.94 -2.06 1.83
C HIS A 210 7.16 -1.34 2.39
N ILE A 211 6.97 -0.10 2.83
CA ILE A 211 7.95 0.71 3.56
C ILE A 211 7.39 1.11 4.93
N ARG A 212 8.25 1.53 5.85
CA ARG A 212 7.81 2.03 7.16
C ARG A 212 7.13 3.41 7.01
N PRO A 213 6.13 3.76 7.83
CA PRO A 213 5.55 5.11 7.80
C PRO A 213 6.54 6.24 8.03
N SER A 214 7.50 6.07 8.95
CA SER A 214 8.58 7.05 9.16
C SER A 214 9.45 7.24 7.92
N ASP A 215 9.80 6.14 7.26
CA ASP A 215 10.63 6.14 6.06
C ASP A 215 9.89 6.78 4.89
N ARG A 216 8.59 6.45 4.73
CA ARG A 216 7.70 7.12 3.77
C ARG A 216 7.70 8.63 3.97
N ASP A 217 7.51 9.11 5.19
CA ASP A 217 7.41 10.54 5.48
C ASP A 217 8.74 11.26 5.23
N ASP A 218 9.87 10.65 5.62
CA ASP A 218 11.20 11.16 5.31
C ASP A 218 11.46 11.22 3.79
N MET A 219 11.22 10.11 3.07
CA MET A 219 11.37 10.02 1.62
C MET A 219 10.49 11.04 0.90
N ALA A 220 9.24 11.23 1.34
CA ALA A 220 8.33 12.22 0.76
C ALA A 220 8.81 13.65 1.03
N SER A 221 9.26 13.96 2.25
CA SER A 221 9.77 15.30 2.62
C SER A 221 11.01 15.69 1.79
N LYS A 222 11.85 14.71 1.44
CA LYS A 222 13.03 14.88 0.59
C LYS A 222 12.71 14.87 -0.91
N GLY A 223 11.46 14.61 -1.28
CA GLY A 223 11.01 14.58 -2.67
C GLY A 223 11.36 13.29 -3.42
N TYR A 224 11.79 12.23 -2.73
CA TYR A 224 12.15 10.94 -3.33
C TYR A 224 10.93 10.16 -3.84
N LEU A 225 9.74 10.46 -3.31
CA LEU A 225 8.47 9.89 -3.74
C LEU A 225 7.66 10.82 -4.67
N LYS A 226 8.33 11.75 -5.37
CA LYS A 226 7.67 12.60 -6.37
C LYS A 226 7.29 11.80 -7.62
N ALA A 227 6.15 12.13 -8.22
CA ALA A 227 5.74 11.55 -9.49
C ALA A 227 6.82 11.79 -10.57
N GLY A 228 7.07 10.80 -11.40
CA GLY A 228 8.10 10.86 -12.45
C GLY A 228 9.50 10.43 -12.01
N VAL A 229 9.73 10.18 -10.72
CA VAL A 229 10.98 9.57 -10.23
C VAL A 229 11.17 8.20 -10.87
N GLU A 230 12.37 7.94 -11.39
CA GLU A 230 12.72 6.64 -11.95
C GLU A 230 12.87 5.60 -10.85
N VAL A 231 12.33 4.41 -11.07
CA VAL A 231 12.42 3.28 -10.13
C VAL A 231 12.99 2.08 -10.86
N GLN A 232 14.06 1.49 -10.35
CA GLN A 232 14.59 0.22 -10.84
C GLN A 232 14.41 -0.87 -9.80
N VAL A 233 13.63 -1.89 -10.11
CA VAL A 233 13.52 -3.10 -9.29
C VAL A 233 14.56 -4.11 -9.76
N LYS A 234 15.47 -4.50 -8.89
CA LYS A 234 16.46 -5.55 -9.15
C LYS A 234 15.86 -6.94 -8.97
N PRO A 235 16.47 -7.99 -9.55
CA PRO A 235 16.11 -9.37 -9.22
C PRO A 235 16.21 -9.62 -7.71
N TYR A 236 15.33 -10.48 -7.20
CA TYR A 236 15.34 -10.88 -5.80
C TYR A 236 16.65 -11.56 -5.40
N GLY A 237 17.11 -11.29 -4.17
CA GLY A 237 18.31 -11.92 -3.59
C GLY A 237 19.63 -11.30 -4.03
N ILE A 238 19.62 -10.31 -4.92
CA ILE A 238 20.80 -9.50 -5.23
C ILE A 238 21.04 -8.52 -4.09
N LYS A 239 22.28 -8.45 -3.60
CA LYS A 239 22.69 -7.45 -2.60
C LYS A 239 22.94 -6.10 -3.27
N GLY A 240 22.47 -5.05 -2.61
CA GLY A 240 22.76 -3.66 -2.92
C GLY A 240 24.19 -3.27 -2.56
N PRO A 241 24.57 -2.01 -2.84
CA PRO A 241 25.85 -1.48 -2.43
C PRO A 241 26.03 -1.52 -0.89
N PRO A 242 27.28 -1.63 -0.41
CA PRO A 242 27.60 -1.60 1.01
C PRO A 242 27.27 -0.24 1.65
#